data_AF-A0A3R7UBL0-F1
#
_entry.id   AF-A0A3R7UBL0-F1
#
_cell.length_a   1.000
_cell.length_b   1.000
_cell.length_c   1.000
_cell.angle_alpha   90.00
_cell.angle_beta   90.00
_cell.angle_gamma   90.00
#
_symmetry.space_group_name_H-M   'P 1'
#
loop_
_entity.id
_entity.type
_entity.pdbx_description
1 polymer ?
#
loop_
_entity_poly.entity_id
_entity_poly.type
_entity_poly.pdbx_seq_one_letter_code
_entity_poly.pdbx_strand_id
1 'polypeptide(L)'
;MKLIALLSVVAISASGAIVNKDCPMSGNPIKDGITYTISVCCKKCETRALKNLKETFKRVKDTTKCPFSNRKGTKQITIGFCCKSCLSDAKKGN
;
A
#
# COMPACT_ATOMS: atom_id res chain seq x y z
N MET A 1 30.33 -16.45 33.58
CA MET A 1 29.85 -15.49 32.56
C MET A 1 28.73 -16.15 31.77
N LYS A 2 27.47 -15.73 31.99
CA LYS A 2 26.30 -16.29 31.29
C LYS A 2 25.97 -15.32 30.15
N LEU A 3 26.20 -15.75 28.92
CA LEU A 3 25.97 -14.97 27.70
C LEU A 3 24.49 -14.59 27.62
N ILE A 4 24.20 -13.28 27.66
CA ILE A 4 22.88 -12.73 27.37
C ILE A 4 22.73 -12.79 25.85
N ALA A 5 22.03 -13.81 25.36
CA ALA A 5 21.56 -13.85 23.99
C ALA A 5 20.43 -12.82 23.85
N LEU A 6 20.78 -11.60 23.45
CA LEU A 6 19.84 -10.64 22.91
C LEU A 6 19.17 -11.28 21.69
N LEU A 7 17.94 -11.77 21.86
CA LEU A 7 17.04 -12.03 20.74
C LEU A 7 16.81 -10.69 20.03
N SER A 8 17.65 -10.41 19.05
CA SER A 8 17.38 -9.39 18.05
C SER A 8 16.15 -9.86 17.27
N VAL A 9 14.97 -9.40 17.69
CA VAL A 9 13.76 -9.46 16.88
C VAL A 9 14.00 -8.53 15.70
N VAL A 10 14.65 -9.06 14.65
CA VAL A 10 14.64 -8.40 13.35
C VAL A 10 13.21 -8.54 12.87
N ALA A 11 12.41 -7.50 13.12
CA ALA A 11 11.18 -7.28 12.37
C ALA A 11 11.60 -7.13 10.92
N ILE A 12 11.60 -8.23 10.16
CA ILE A 12 11.71 -8.20 8.71
C ILE A 12 10.36 -7.64 8.24
N SER A 13 10.25 -6.32 8.28
CA SER A 13 9.17 -5.58 7.65
C SER A 13 9.35 -5.76 6.15
N ALA A 14 8.87 -6.88 5.59
CA ALA A 14 8.68 -7.05 4.16
C ALA A 14 7.54 -6.15 3.63
N SER A 15 7.43 -4.94 4.17
CA SER A 15 6.61 -3.86 3.66
C SER A 15 7.45 -3.16 2.59
N GLY A 16 7.17 -3.44 1.32
CA GLY A 16 7.71 -2.64 0.22
C GLY A 16 7.56 -1.15 0.54
N ALA A 17 8.59 -0.37 0.21
CA ALA A 17 8.66 1.05 0.55
C ALA A 17 7.33 1.76 0.27
N ILE A 18 6.86 2.55 1.23
CA ILE A 18 5.62 3.31 1.07
C ILE A 18 5.80 4.28 -0.09
N VAL A 19 4.89 4.22 -1.06
CA VAL A 19 5.06 4.90 -2.36
C VAL A 19 4.59 6.37 -2.34
N ASN A 20 4.02 6.84 -1.24
CA ASN A 20 3.44 8.18 -1.09
C ASN A 20 3.79 8.79 0.27
N LYS A 21 3.97 10.12 0.29
CA LYS A 21 4.17 10.91 1.52
C LYS A 21 2.87 11.53 2.05
N ASP A 22 1.92 11.80 1.15
CA ASP A 22 0.64 12.43 1.46
C ASP A 22 -0.50 11.42 1.29
N CYS A 23 -1.49 11.47 2.17
CA CYS A 23 -2.64 10.59 2.19
C CYS A 23 -3.51 10.82 0.94
N PRO A 24 -3.81 9.78 0.15
CA PRO A 24 -4.49 9.94 -1.13
C PRO A 24 -5.95 10.39 -1.02
N MET A 25 -6.56 10.28 0.17
CA MET A 25 -7.96 10.66 0.39
C MET A 25 -8.13 12.11 0.87
N SER A 26 -7.14 12.67 1.56
CA SER A 26 -7.24 13.96 2.24
C SER A 26 -6.10 14.95 1.96
N GLY A 27 -4.97 14.49 1.41
CA GLY A 27 -3.77 15.30 1.21
C GLY A 27 -2.92 15.52 2.47
N ASN A 28 -3.36 15.06 3.64
CA ASN A 28 -2.60 15.17 4.89
C ASN A 28 -1.40 14.20 4.92
N PRO A 29 -0.33 14.48 5.67
CA PRO A 29 0.81 13.57 5.78
C PRO A 29 0.39 12.18 6.28
N ILE A 30 1.01 11.13 5.73
CA ILE A 30 0.74 9.74 6.15
C ILE A 30 1.16 9.53 7.62
N LYS A 31 0.53 8.55 8.29
CA LYS A 31 0.96 8.08 9.60
C LYS A 31 1.59 6.71 9.48
N ASP A 32 2.63 6.46 10.26
CA ASP A 32 3.26 5.14 10.34
C ASP A 32 2.26 4.04 10.70
N GLY A 33 2.42 2.89 10.05
CA GLY A 33 1.64 1.69 10.33
C GLY A 33 0.23 1.63 9.73
N ILE A 34 -0.27 2.69 9.08
CA ILE A 34 -1.56 2.64 8.36
C ILE A 34 -1.30 2.49 6.87
N THR A 35 -1.20 1.24 6.41
CA THR A 35 -0.88 0.94 5.01
C THR A 35 -1.91 0.06 4.33
N TYR A 36 -1.91 0.08 3.00
CA TYR A 36 -2.69 -0.80 2.15
C TYR A 36 -1.87 -1.23 0.96
N THR A 37 -1.79 -2.53 0.73
CA THR A 37 -1.05 -3.10 -0.40
C THR A 37 -2.02 -3.55 -1.47
N ILE A 38 -1.77 -3.10 -2.70
CA ILE A 38 -2.50 -3.56 -3.89
C ILE A 38 -1.53 -4.10 -4.92
N SER A 39 -2.00 -4.99 -5.78
CA SER A 39 -1.18 -5.59 -6.83
C SER A 39 -1.46 -4.97 -8.20
N VAL A 40 -0.43 -4.85 -9.01
CA VAL A 40 -0.49 -4.41 -10.42
C VAL A 40 0.22 -5.43 -11.30
N CYS A 41 -0.20 -5.56 -12.56
CA CYS A 41 0.31 -6.62 -13.45
C CYS A 41 1.55 -6.22 -14.27
N CYS A 42 1.93 -4.94 -14.28
CA CYS A 42 3.09 -4.44 -15.03
C CYS A 42 3.53 -3.04 -14.56
N LYS A 43 4.74 -2.62 -14.96
CA LYS A 43 5.31 -1.31 -14.61
C LYS A 43 4.47 -0.13 -15.13
N LYS A 44 3.83 -0.25 -16.30
CA LYS A 44 2.93 0.80 -16.82
C LYS A 44 1.70 0.99 -15.92
N CYS A 45 1.14 -0.10 -15.40
CA CYS A 45 0.02 -0.06 -14.44
C CYS A 45 0.45 0.49 -13.09
N GLU A 46 1.67 0.17 -12.64
CA GLU A 46 2.29 0.77 -11.45
C GLU A 46 2.38 2.29 -11.59
N THR A 47 3.01 2.79 -12.65
CA THR A 47 3.11 4.24 -12.90
C THR A 47 1.73 4.89 -13.01
N ARG A 48 0.76 4.23 -13.62
CA ARG A 48 -0.63 4.72 -13.70
C ARG A 48 -1.28 4.80 -12.32
N ALA A 49 -1.09 3.80 -11.47
CA ALA A 49 -1.61 3.79 -10.11
C ALA A 49 -1.04 4.94 -9.29
N LEU A 50 0.28 5.10 -9.30
CA LEU A 50 0.99 6.11 -8.52
C LEU A 50 0.64 7.54 -8.93
N LYS A 51 0.28 7.78 -10.19
CA LYS A 51 -0.18 9.10 -10.66
C LYS A 51 -1.50 9.54 -10.03
N ASN A 52 -2.40 8.59 -9.73
CA ASN A 52 -3.69 8.92 -9.15
C ASN A 52 -4.21 7.76 -8.28
N LEU A 53 -3.74 7.72 -7.05
CA LEU A 53 -4.05 6.66 -6.09
C LEU A 53 -5.55 6.62 -5.76
N LYS A 54 -6.19 7.77 -5.58
CA LYS A 54 -7.63 7.87 -5.30
C LYS A 54 -8.47 7.20 -6.39
N GLU A 55 -8.25 7.56 -7.66
CA GLU A 55 -8.94 6.93 -8.79
C GLU A 55 -8.57 5.45 -8.98
N THR A 56 -7.38 5.05 -8.55
CA THR A 56 -6.98 3.63 -8.55
C THR A 56 -7.78 2.83 -7.54
N PHE A 57 -7.98 3.34 -6.33
CA PHE A 57 -8.75 2.65 -5.30
C PHE A 57 -10.20 2.39 -5.70
N LYS A 58 -10.82 3.30 -6.47
CA LYS A 58 -12.15 3.06 -7.07
C LYS A 58 -12.21 1.84 -8.00
N ARG A 59 -11.07 1.38 -8.50
CA ARG A 59 -10.93 0.24 -9.41
C ARG A 59 -10.45 -1.02 -8.70
N VAL A 60 -9.98 -0.93 -7.46
CA VAL A 60 -9.50 -2.07 -6.69
C VAL A 60 -10.70 -2.83 -6.15
N LYS A 61 -11.03 -3.94 -6.82
CA LYS A 61 -12.04 -4.91 -6.35
C LYS A 61 -11.40 -6.11 -5.64
N ASP A 62 -10.14 -6.37 -5.96
CA ASP A 62 -9.34 -7.50 -5.48
C ASP A 62 -7.89 -7.03 -5.40
N THR A 63 -7.26 -7.11 -4.23
CA THR A 63 -5.89 -6.63 -4.00
C THR A 63 -4.84 -7.52 -4.66
N THR A 64 -5.19 -8.72 -5.10
CA THR A 64 -4.30 -9.68 -5.78
C THR A 64 -4.32 -9.50 -7.31
N LYS A 65 -5.26 -8.72 -7.84
CA LYS A 65 -5.42 -8.45 -9.27
C LYS A 65 -5.10 -7.01 -9.61
N CYS A 66 -4.70 -6.80 -10.86
CA CYS A 66 -4.46 -5.48 -11.40
C CYS A 66 -5.80 -4.72 -11.56
N PRO A 67 -5.98 -3.55 -10.92
CA PRO A 67 -7.24 -2.81 -10.96
C PRO A 67 -7.59 -2.28 -12.36
N PHE A 68 -6.64 -2.20 -13.28
CA PHE A 68 -6.86 -1.67 -14.64
C PHE A 68 -7.19 -2.72 -15.69
N SER A 69 -6.85 -3.99 -15.45
CA SER A 69 -6.98 -5.06 -16.45
C SER A 69 -7.53 -6.37 -15.91
N ASN A 70 -7.77 -6.45 -14.59
CA ASN A 70 -8.22 -7.65 -13.87
C ASN A 70 -7.29 -8.88 -14.01
N ARG A 71 -6.09 -8.70 -14.58
CA ARG A 71 -5.06 -9.75 -14.67
C ARG A 71 -4.43 -9.98 -13.30
N LYS A 72 -3.85 -11.16 -13.08
CA LYS A 72 -3.07 -11.47 -11.87
C LYS A 72 -1.99 -10.41 -11.65
N GLY A 73 -1.92 -9.90 -10.43
CA GLY A 73 -0.88 -8.98 -10.01
C GLY A 73 0.47 -9.68 -9.93
N THR A 74 1.51 -8.99 -10.40
CA THR A 74 2.90 -9.48 -10.39
C THR A 74 3.82 -8.55 -9.61
N LYS A 75 3.33 -7.36 -9.27
CA LYS A 75 4.03 -6.33 -8.49
C LYS A 75 3.09 -5.83 -7.41
N GLN A 76 3.62 -5.54 -6.24
CA GLN A 76 2.87 -4.97 -5.13
C GLN A 76 3.29 -3.52 -4.93
N ILE A 77 2.32 -2.67 -4.62
CA ILE A 77 2.55 -1.29 -4.19
C ILE A 77 1.93 -1.12 -2.81
N THR A 78 2.71 -0.58 -1.87
CA THR A 78 2.27 -0.30 -0.49
C THR A 78 1.98 1.18 -0.37
N ILE A 79 0.74 1.53 -0.03
CA ILE A 79 0.27 2.91 0.09
C ILE A 79 0.05 3.23 1.57
N GLY A 80 0.56 4.37 2.03
CA GLY A 80 0.34 4.89 3.37
C GLY A 80 -0.89 5.79 3.46
N PHE A 81 -1.52 5.82 4.63
CA PHE A 81 -2.70 6.63 4.93
C PHE A 81 -2.50 7.43 6.21
N CYS A 82 -3.16 8.59 6.31
CA CYS A 82 -3.10 9.41 7.53
C CYS A 82 -4.09 8.95 8.62
N CYS A 83 -5.07 8.11 8.28
CA CYS A 83 -6.14 7.70 9.19
C CYS A 83 -6.83 6.38 8.81
N LYS A 84 -7.42 5.67 9.79
CA LYS A 84 -8.13 4.40 9.56
C LYS A 84 -9.44 4.58 8.76
N SER A 85 -10.13 5.71 8.91
CA SER A 85 -11.30 6.04 8.09
C SER A 85 -10.88 6.29 6.64
N CYS A 86 -9.78 7.00 6.40
CA CYS A 86 -9.19 7.23 5.07
C CYS A 86 -8.88 5.91 4.36
N LEU A 87 -8.29 4.94 5.08
CA LEU A 87 -8.07 3.59 4.58
C LEU A 87 -9.39 2.89 4.25
N SER A 88 -10.39 3.01 5.13
CA SER A 88 -11.72 2.43 4.90
C SER A 88 -12.40 3.03 3.67
N ASP A 89 -12.28 4.33 3.44
CA ASP A 89 -12.85 5.02 2.29
C ASP A 89 -12.17 4.58 0.99
N ALA A 90 -10.84 4.43 1.01
CA ALA A 90 -10.10 3.85 -0.11
C ALA A 90 -10.53 2.41 -0.41
N LYS A 91 -10.76 1.57 0.60
CA LYS A 91 -11.24 0.19 0.41
C LYS A 91 -12.67 0.12 -0.15
N LYS A 92 -13.50 1.13 0.11
CA LYS A 92 -14.86 1.24 -0.43
C LYS A 92 -14.89 1.70 -1.89
N GLY A 93 -13.80 2.28 -2.39
CA GLY A 93 -13.74 2.82 -3.76
C GLY A 93 -14.61 4.07 -3.96
N ASN A 94 -14.73 4.93 -2.95
CA ASN A 94 -15.56 6.14 -2.96
C ASN A 94 -14.75 7.39 -3.41
#